data_AF-U6F708-F1
#
_entry.id   AF-U6F708-F1
#
_cell.length_a   1.000
_cell.length_b   1.000
_cell.length_c   1.000
_cell.angle_alpha   90.00
_cell.angle_beta   90.00
_cell.angle_gamma   90.00
#
_symmetry.space_group_name_H-M   'P 1'
#
loop_
_entity.id
_entity.type
_entity.pdbx_description
1 polymer ?
#
loop_
_entity_poly.entity_id
_entity_poly.type
_entity_poly.pdbx_seq_one_letter_code
_entity_poly.pdbx_strand_id
1 'polypeptide(L)'
;MRDLIEKDRVPSLILWGPPGTGKTTLAEIIAKRTKAHFITFSAVTSSIKDIRKIMEEAEQNRQFGEKTIVFIDEITVLIKHNKMPFYHL
;
A
#
# COMPACT_ATOMS: atom_id res chain seq x y z
N MET A 1 14.32 -9.84 -1.71
CA MET A 1 13.65 -8.62 -1.23
C MET A 1 14.64 -7.47 -0.98
N ARG A 2 15.79 -7.67 -0.31
CA ARG A 2 16.83 -6.63 -0.14
C ARG A 2 17.26 -5.99 -1.46
N ASP A 3 17.60 -6.81 -2.45
CA ASP A 3 18.02 -6.36 -3.79
C ASP A 3 16.98 -5.47 -4.53
N LEU A 4 15.68 -5.67 -4.29
CA LEU A 4 14.60 -4.89 -4.92
C LEU A 4 14.37 -3.54 -4.22
N ILE A 5 14.57 -3.50 -2.90
CA ILE A 5 14.56 -2.28 -2.09
C ILE A 5 15.78 -1.43 -2.44
N GLU A 6 16.95 -2.06 -2.63
CA GLU A 6 18.18 -1.38 -3.04
C GLU A 6 18.14 -0.87 -4.48
N LYS A 7 17.47 -1.59 -5.39
CA LYS A 7 17.25 -1.16 -6.79
C LYS A 7 16.03 -0.25 -6.96
N ASP A 8 15.37 0.10 -5.87
CA ASP A 8 14.24 1.03 -5.81
C ASP A 8 13.10 0.66 -6.79
N ARG A 9 12.88 -0.66 -6.95
CA ARG A 9 11.81 -1.27 -7.75
C ARG A 9 10.96 -2.13 -6.82
N VAL A 10 10.23 -1.51 -5.91
CA VAL A 10 9.32 -2.23 -5.00
C VAL A 10 8.02 -2.52 -5.76
N PRO A 11 7.73 -3.79 -6.07
CA PRO A 11 6.42 -4.17 -6.62
C PRO A 11 5.34 -4.03 -5.55
N SER A 12 4.06 -4.05 -5.95
CA SER A 12 2.92 -4.14 -5.03
C SER A 12 3.15 -5.27 -4.02
N LEU A 13 3.14 -4.93 -2.73
CA LEU A 13 3.48 -5.85 -1.64
C LEU A 13 2.28 -6.05 -0.72
N ILE A 14 1.92 -7.31 -0.48
CA ILE A 14 0.95 -7.68 0.56
C ILE A 14 1.74 -8.19 1.76
N LEU A 15 1.61 -7.51 2.90
CA LEU A 15 2.16 -7.97 4.18
C LEU A 15 1.07 -8.74 4.94
N TRP A 16 1.29 -10.03 5.19
CA TRP A 16 0.35 -10.91 5.90
C TRP A 16 0.97 -11.44 7.19
N GLY A 17 0.16 -11.48 8.26
CA GLY A 17 0.58 -12.01 9.57
C GLY A 17 -0.35 -11.59 10.71
N PRO A 18 -0.33 -12.29 11.87
CA PRO A 18 -1.13 -11.97 13.07
C PRO A 18 -0.99 -10.50 13.55
N PRO A 19 -1.95 -9.94 14.31
CA PRO A 19 -1.78 -8.60 14.89
C PRO A 19 -0.52 -8.54 15.75
N GLY A 20 0.18 -7.39 15.74
CA GLY A 20 1.41 -7.20 16.51
C GLY A 20 2.71 -7.71 15.87
N THR A 21 2.71 -8.33 14.69
CA THR A 21 3.93 -8.83 14.03
C THR A 21 4.78 -7.77 13.32
N GLY A 22 4.50 -6.47 13.51
CA GLY A 22 5.31 -5.39 12.94
C GLY A 22 5.11 -5.11 11.44
N LYS A 23 3.97 -5.51 10.85
CA LYS A 23 3.66 -5.27 9.42
C LYS A 23 3.72 -3.79 9.05
N THR A 24 3.06 -2.93 9.83
CA THR A 24 3.06 -1.47 9.64
C THR A 24 4.47 -0.92 9.75
N THR A 25 5.21 -1.32 10.79
CA THR A 25 6.61 -0.92 11.00
C THR A 25 7.51 -1.31 9.82
N LEU A 26 7.34 -2.52 9.29
CA LEU A 26 8.09 -2.97 8.11
C LEU A 26 7.75 -2.13 6.87
N ALA A 27 6.46 -1.83 6.66
CA ALA A 27 6.02 -0.99 5.54
C ALA A 27 6.61 0.43 5.62
N GLU A 28 6.61 1.03 6.82
CA GLU A 28 7.24 2.34 7.07
C GLU A 28 8.75 2.32 6.82
N ILE A 29 9.44 1.26 7.26
CA ILE A 29 10.88 1.11 7.01
C ILE A 29 11.16 1.01 5.51
N ILE A 30 10.36 0.24 4.77
CA ILE A 30 10.51 0.13 3.31
C ILE A 30 10.32 1.51 2.66
N ALA A 31 9.24 2.22 3.00
CA ALA A 31 8.97 3.55 2.44
C ALA A 31 10.10 4.54 2.69
N LYS A 32 10.64 4.58 3.92
CA LYS A 32 11.79 5.42 4.27
C LYS A 32 13.05 5.03 3.49
N ARG A 33 13.31 3.73 3.31
CA ARG A 33 14.48 3.24 2.57
C ARG A 33 14.39 3.53 1.07
N THR A 34 13.19 3.52 0.50
CA THR A 34 12.95 3.80 -0.93
C THR A 34 12.57 5.24 -1.22
N LYS A 35 12.58 6.12 -0.20
CA LYS A 35 12.13 7.53 -0.30
C LYS A 35 10.74 7.66 -0.93
N ALA A 36 9.87 6.68 -0.67
CA ALA A 36 8.51 6.70 -1.18
C ALA A 36 7.59 7.47 -0.21
N HIS A 37 6.64 8.20 -0.77
CA HIS A 37 5.51 8.73 -0.02
C HIS A 37 4.70 7.58 0.59
N PHE A 38 4.47 7.62 1.89
CA PHE A 38 3.79 6.54 2.61
C PHE A 38 2.39 6.97 2.99
N ILE A 39 1.38 6.25 2.49
CA ILE A 39 -0.03 6.50 2.77
C ILE A 39 -0.59 5.30 3.53
N THR A 40 -1.20 5.54 4.68
CA THR A 40 -1.85 4.50 5.48
C THR A 40 -3.36 4.59 5.38
N PHE A 41 -4.03 3.45 5.29
CA PHE A 41 -5.48 3.36 5.14
C PHE A 41 -6.02 2.16 5.92
N SER A 42 -7.14 2.31 6.64
CA SER A 42 -7.84 1.17 7.24
C SER A 42 -9.01 0.73 6.37
N ALA A 43 -9.05 -0.56 6.05
CA ALA A 43 -10.15 -1.16 5.31
C ALA A 43 -11.50 -1.15 6.06
N VAL A 44 -11.50 -0.90 7.37
CA VAL A 44 -12.70 -0.90 8.21
C VAL A 44 -13.38 0.46 8.22
N THR A 45 -12.60 1.54 8.34
CA THR A 45 -13.14 2.89 8.54
C THR A 45 -13.42 3.63 7.24
N SER A 46 -12.86 3.15 6.13
CA SER A 46 -12.71 3.98 4.95
C SER A 46 -13.43 3.38 3.74
N SER A 47 -13.95 4.26 2.88
CA SER A 47 -14.81 3.83 1.77
C SER A 47 -14.00 3.42 0.54
N ILE A 48 -14.61 2.63 -0.36
CA ILE A 48 -13.99 2.27 -1.65
C ILE A 48 -13.67 3.52 -2.48
N LYS A 49 -14.46 4.60 -2.34
CA LYS A 49 -14.22 5.86 -3.04
C LYS A 49 -12.91 6.51 -2.58
N ASP A 50 -12.63 6.45 -1.29
CA ASP A 50 -11.39 7.00 -0.72
C ASP A 50 -10.16 6.23 -1.24
N ILE A 51 -10.27 4.89 -1.36
CA ILE A 51 -9.21 4.06 -1.96
C ILE A 51 -8.94 4.48 -3.40
N ARG A 52 -9.99 4.67 -4.21
CA ARG A 52 -9.83 5.06 -5.62
C ARG A 52 -9.12 6.41 -5.75
N LYS A 53 -9.53 7.39 -4.94
CA LYS A 53 -8.91 8.72 -4.94
C LYS A 53 -7.42 8.66 -4.58
N ILE A 54 -7.07 7.87 -3.56
CA ILE A 54 -5.66 7.67 -3.16
C ILE A 54 -4.86 7.00 -4.26
N MET A 55 -5.44 6.02 -4.96
CA MET A 55 -4.78 5.35 -6.08
C MET A 55 -4.58 6.30 -7.27
N GLU A 56 -5.56 7.16 -7.57
CA GLU A 56 -5.43 8.21 -8.59
C GLU A 56 -4.32 9.21 -8.25
N GLU A 57 -4.26 9.67 -7.01
CA GLU A 57 -3.21 10.56 -6.52
C GLU A 57 -1.82 9.90 -6.57
N ALA A 58 -1.73 8.63 -6.17
CA ALA A 58 -0.49 7.86 -6.24
C ALA A 58 0.00 7.69 -7.69
N GLU A 59 -0.90 7.48 -8.64
CA GLU A 59 -0.56 7.38 -10.06
C GLU A 59 -0.16 8.73 -10.67
N GLN A 60 -0.79 9.84 -10.24
CA GLN A 60 -0.35 11.18 -10.61
C GLN A 60 1.06 11.47 -10.08
N ASN A 61 1.32 11.21 -8.80
CA ASN A 61 2.63 11.37 -8.18
C ASN A 61 3.70 10.55 -8.92
N ARG A 62 3.34 9.33 -9.36
CA ARG A 62 4.22 8.48 -10.17
C ARG A 62 4.62 9.12 -11.50
N GLN A 63 3.72 9.84 -12.17
CA GLN A 63 4.03 10.58 -13.41
C GLN A 63 5.04 11.71 -13.17
N PHE A 64 5.07 12.28 -11.96
CA PHE A 64 6.08 13.26 -11.53
C PHE A 64 7.35 12.62 -10.96
N GLY A 65 7.47 11.29 -11.01
CA GLY A 65 8.64 10.54 -10.52
C GLY A 65 8.61 10.24 -9.01
N GLU A 66 7.52 10.57 -8.32
CA GLU A 66 7.36 10.27 -6.91
C GLU A 66 6.79 8.86 -6.71
N LYS A 67 7.46 8.07 -5.86
CA LYS A 67 7.01 6.72 -5.53
C LYS A 67 6.04 6.80 -4.37
N THR A 68 4.94 6.06 -4.46
CA THR A 68 3.96 5.99 -3.37
C THR A 68 3.78 4.54 -2.92
N ILE A 69 3.83 4.32 -1.61
CA ILE A 69 3.47 3.05 -0.96
C ILE A 69 2.14 3.27 -0.24
N VAL A 70 1.13 2.54 -0.66
CA VAL A 70 -0.19 2.52 -0.01
C VAL A 70 -0.26 1.29 0.90
N PHE A 71 -0.28 1.52 2.20
CA PHE A 71 -0.45 0.49 3.22
C PHE A 71 -1.93 0.40 3.61
N ILE A 72 -2.53 -0.77 3.39
CA ILE A 72 -3.92 -1.06 3.75
C ILE A 72 -3.95 -2.00 4.95
N ASP A 73 -4.36 -1.49 6.09
CA ASP A 73 -4.58 -2.29 7.29
C ASP A 73 -5.95 -3.00 7.23
N GLU A 74 -6.05 -4.15 7.89
CA GLU A 74 -7.28 -4.94 8.02
C GLU A 74 -7.93 -5.36 6.69
N ILE A 75 -7.13 -5.47 5.63
CA ILE A 75 -7.53 -5.84 4.26
C ILE A 75 -8.48 -7.05 4.19
N THR A 76 -8.33 -8.00 5.12
CA THR A 76 -9.17 -9.19 5.27
C THR A 76 -10.66 -8.85 5.37
N VAL A 77 -11.01 -7.71 5.96
CA VAL A 77 -12.40 -7.25 6.03
C VAL A 77 -12.94 -6.92 4.64
N LEU A 78 -12.14 -6.26 3.80
CA LEU A 78 -12.51 -5.89 2.43
C LEU A 78 -12.63 -7.11 1.51
N ILE A 79 -11.74 -8.11 1.67
CA ILE A 79 -11.78 -9.38 0.92
C ILE A 79 -13.05 -10.16 1.25
N LYS A 80 -13.44 -10.23 2.53
CA LYS A 80 -14.70 -10.88 2.95
C LYS A 80 -15.94 -10.28 2.31
N HIS A 81 -15.88 -9.02 1.86
CA HIS A 81 -17.00 -8.31 1.26
C HIS A 81 -16.97 -8.21 -0.27
N ASN A 82 -16.01 -8.85 -0.97
CA ASN A 82 -15.89 -8.77 -2.44
C ASN A 82 -15.87 -7.33 -3.00
N LYS A 83 -15.28 -6.39 -2.26
CA LYS A 83 -15.34 -4.94 -2.53
C LYS A 83 -14.06 -4.37 -3.17
N MET A 84 -13.10 -5.22 -3.56
CA MET A 84 -11.82 -4.77 -4.10
C MET A 84 -11.74 -4.80 -5.64
N PRO A 85 -11.41 -3.67 -6.30
CA PRO A 85 -11.36 -3.56 -7.76
C PRO A 85 -10.05 -4.05 -8.40
N PHE A 86 -9.13 -4.66 -7.64
CA PHE A 86 -7.77 -5.02 -8.10
C PHE A 86 -7.72 -6.00 -9.30
N TYR A 87 -8.84 -6.58 -9.74
CA TYR A 87 -8.88 -7.54 -10.85
C TYR A 87 -9.10 -6.91 -12.25
N HIS A 88 -9.13 -5.58 -12.38
CA HIS A 88 -9.38 -4.91 -13.67
C HIS A 88 -8.33 -3.87 -14.08
N LEU A 89 -7.11 -3.91 -13.52
CA LEU A 89 -5.99 -3.07 -13.93
C LEU A 89 -4.78 -3.92 -14.30
#